data_AF-A0A2D4SJD9-F1
#
_entry.id   AF-A0A2D4SJD9-F1
#
_cell.length_a   1.000
_cell.length_b   1.000
_cell.length_c   1.000
_cell.angle_alpha   90.00
_cell.angle_beta   90.00
_cell.angle_gamma   90.00
#
_symmetry.space_group_name_H-M   'P 1'
#
loop_
_entity.id
_entity.type
_entity.pdbx_description
1 polymer ?
#
loop_
_entity_poly.entity_id
_entity_poly.type
_entity_poly.pdbx_seq_one_letter_code
_entity_poly.pdbx_strand_id
1 'polypeptide(L)'
;MSDENHSLQSSEYGGMSIEELATASTVYREDLLDGQNIVISGAGTGMGRAMAFLAARLGANVVICGRREEKLQEVKYGIKQHIGRDIEYAQVNIRE
;
A
#
# COMPACT_ATOMS: atom_id res chain seq x y z
N MET A 1 27.57 22.88 5.76
CA MET A 1 27.35 23.26 4.34
C MET A 1 27.21 21.95 3.59
N SER A 2 26.03 21.46 3.25
CA SER A 2 24.73 22.08 3.06
C SER A 2 23.68 20.98 3.22
N ASP A 3 22.85 21.09 4.26
CA ASP A 3 21.57 20.40 4.33
C ASP A 3 20.63 21.13 3.38
N GLU A 4 20.30 20.55 2.22
CA GLU A 4 19.30 21.12 1.32
C GLU A 4 18.35 20.06 0.75
N ASN A 5 17.12 20.15 1.24
CA ASN A 5 15.86 19.94 0.53
C ASN A 5 15.50 18.52 0.08
N HIS A 6 14.92 17.76 1.02
CA HIS A 6 13.81 16.88 0.65
C HIS A 6 12.50 17.61 0.94
N SER A 7 11.90 18.17 -0.11
CA SER A 7 10.58 18.79 -0.08
C SER A 7 9.54 17.74 0.34
N LEU A 8 9.11 17.81 1.60
CA LEU A 8 7.96 17.06 2.09
C LEU A 8 6.71 17.61 1.39
N GLN A 9 6.33 17.01 0.26
CA GLN A 9 5.00 17.17 -0.29
C GLN A 9 4.04 16.36 0.59
N SER A 10 3.70 16.94 1.73
CA SER A 10 2.70 16.43 2.67
C SER A 10 1.35 16.32 1.96
N SER A 11 0.86 15.09 1.81
CA SER A 11 -0.57 14.85 1.59
C SER A 11 -1.35 15.53 2.73
N GLU A 12 -2.54 16.04 2.43
CA GLU A 12 -3.40 16.87 3.30
C GLU A 12 -3.68 16.27 4.71
N TYR A 13 -3.27 15.02 4.96
CA TYR A 13 -3.42 14.28 6.22
C TYR A 13 -2.12 13.67 6.79
N GLY A 14 -0.93 14.07 6.33
CA GLY A 14 0.34 13.68 6.95
C GLY A 14 0.73 12.19 6.84
N GLY A 15 0.32 11.52 5.77
CA GLY A 15 0.66 10.11 5.50
C GLY A 15 1.83 9.94 4.53
N MET A 16 2.41 8.72 4.55
CA MET A 16 3.49 8.33 3.63
C MET A 16 3.04 8.36 2.16
N SER A 17 3.93 8.76 1.27
CA SER A 17 3.74 8.68 -0.18
C SER A 17 3.73 7.23 -0.67
N ILE A 18 3.32 7.01 -1.91
CA ILE A 18 3.35 5.68 -2.55
C ILE A 18 4.79 5.16 -2.66
N GLU A 19 5.73 6.04 -3.01
CA GLU A 19 7.15 5.74 -3.12
C GLU A 19 7.74 5.38 -1.76
N GLU A 20 7.41 6.14 -0.71
CA GLU A 20 7.82 5.85 0.66
C GLU A 20 7.28 4.49 1.12
N LEU A 21 6.01 4.19 0.86
CA LEU A 21 5.41 2.91 1.21
C LEU A 21 6.05 1.72 0.47
N ALA A 22 6.42 1.91 -0.80
CA ALA A 22 7.08 0.89 -1.61
C ALA A 22 8.50 0.56 -1.12
N THR A 23 9.17 1.51 -0.47
CA THR A 23 10.61 1.40 -0.13
C THR A 23 10.91 1.43 1.37
N ALA A 24 9.92 1.68 2.21
CA ALA A 24 10.09 1.77 3.67
C ALA A 24 10.84 0.56 4.25
N SER A 25 11.81 0.81 5.13
CA SER A 25 12.51 -0.27 5.83
C SER A 25 11.55 -1.10 6.68
N THR A 26 11.84 -2.38 6.83
CA THR A 26 11.05 -3.30 7.66
C THR A 26 11.95 -4.34 8.31
N VAL A 27 11.48 -4.91 9.42
CA VAL A 27 12.19 -5.95 10.18
C VAL A 27 11.94 -7.36 9.62
N TYR A 28 11.04 -7.50 8.66
CA TYR A 28 10.64 -8.78 8.08
C TYR A 28 11.53 -9.17 6.89
N ARG A 29 11.71 -10.49 6.70
CA ARG A 29 12.32 -11.06 5.48
C ARG A 29 11.44 -10.84 4.25
N GLU A 30 12.04 -10.69 3.08
CA GLU A 30 11.36 -10.32 1.83
C GLU A 30 10.26 -11.28 1.36
N ASP A 31 10.31 -12.54 1.79
CA ASP A 31 9.41 -13.62 1.37
C ASP A 31 8.59 -14.17 2.55
N LEU A 32 8.43 -13.37 3.62
CA LEU A 32 7.74 -13.79 4.85
C LEU A 32 6.31 -14.29 4.58
N LEU A 33 5.63 -13.71 3.60
CA LEU A 33 4.24 -13.97 3.27
C LEU A 33 4.07 -14.61 1.88
N ASP A 34 5.15 -15.18 1.32
CA ASP A 34 5.06 -15.82 0.00
C ASP A 34 3.99 -16.92 -0.04
N GLY A 35 3.22 -16.94 -1.13
CA GLY A 35 2.08 -17.83 -1.33
C GLY A 35 0.86 -17.60 -0.42
N GLN A 36 0.90 -16.65 0.52
CA GLN A 36 -0.24 -16.36 1.40
C GLN A 36 -1.29 -15.48 0.70
N ASN A 37 -2.56 -15.78 0.91
CA ASN A 37 -3.67 -14.95 0.44
C ASN A 37 -4.13 -14.01 1.56
N ILE A 38 -4.09 -12.69 1.33
CA ILE A 38 -4.40 -11.67 2.33
C ILE A 38 -5.49 -10.74 1.81
N VAL A 39 -6.56 -10.58 2.60
CA VAL A 39 -7.63 -9.61 2.34
C VAL A 39 -7.49 -8.44 3.32
N ILE A 40 -7.44 -7.22 2.80
CA ILE A 40 -7.29 -6.00 3.61
C ILE A 40 -8.48 -5.08 3.36
N SER A 41 -9.30 -4.86 4.39
CA SER A 41 -10.36 -3.85 4.35
C SER A 41 -9.83 -2.47 4.75
N GLY A 42 -10.50 -1.42 4.28
CA GLY A 42 -10.07 -0.05 4.52
C GLY A 42 -8.73 0.31 3.86
N ALA A 43 -8.32 -0.45 2.83
CA ALA A 43 -6.98 -0.34 2.26
C ALA A 43 -6.75 0.88 1.36
N GLY A 44 -7.77 1.71 1.10
CA GLY A 44 -7.62 2.88 0.24
C GLY A 44 -6.70 3.97 0.81
N THR A 45 -6.52 4.06 2.13
CA THR A 45 -5.75 5.13 2.80
C THR A 45 -5.10 4.66 4.11
N GLY A 46 -4.17 5.45 4.65
CA GLY A 46 -3.63 5.27 5.99
C GLY A 46 -3.00 3.88 6.23
N MET A 47 -3.30 3.28 7.38
CA MET A 47 -2.73 1.97 7.77
C MET A 47 -3.09 0.85 6.80
N GLY A 48 -4.33 0.80 6.30
CA GLY A 48 -4.74 -0.24 5.35
C GLY A 48 -3.93 -0.20 4.05
N ARG A 49 -3.66 1.02 3.56
CA ARG A 49 -2.76 1.24 2.42
C ARG A 49 -1.35 0.75 2.73
N ALA A 50 -0.80 1.16 3.87
CA ALA A 50 0.55 0.75 4.26
C ALA A 50 0.70 -0.78 4.41
N MET A 51 -0.32 -1.43 4.98
CA MET A 51 -0.36 -2.90 5.09
C MET A 51 -0.43 -3.57 3.72
N ALA A 52 -1.17 -3.02 2.76
CA ALA A 52 -1.22 -3.57 1.40
C ALA A 52 0.15 -3.52 0.70
N PHE A 53 0.84 -2.39 0.81
CA PHE A 53 2.20 -2.24 0.28
C PHE A 53 3.18 -3.21 0.92
N LEU A 54 3.17 -3.29 2.27
CA LEU A 54 4.07 -4.21 2.97
C LEU A 54 3.74 -5.68 2.64
N ALA A 55 2.46 -6.08 2.65
CA ALA A 55 2.08 -7.45 2.33
C ALA A 55 2.49 -7.85 0.90
N ALA A 56 2.31 -6.94 -0.07
CA ALA A 56 2.75 -7.17 -1.45
C ALA A 56 4.27 -7.32 -1.54
N ARG A 57 5.05 -6.46 -0.86
CA ARG A 57 6.52 -6.57 -0.79
C ARG A 57 7.00 -7.87 -0.17
N LEU A 58 6.21 -8.44 0.75
CA LEU A 58 6.55 -9.66 1.48
C LEU A 58 6.11 -10.96 0.77
N GLY A 59 5.63 -10.90 -0.49
CA GLY A 59 5.27 -12.10 -1.26
C GLY A 59 3.79 -12.52 -1.23
N ALA A 60 2.92 -11.82 -0.51
CA ALA A 60 1.49 -12.19 -0.43
C ALA A 60 0.69 -11.94 -1.72
N ASN A 61 -0.29 -12.79 -2.03
CA ASN A 61 -1.37 -12.47 -2.96
C ASN A 61 -2.38 -11.58 -2.23
N VAL A 62 -2.48 -10.31 -2.63
CA VAL A 62 -3.27 -9.32 -1.90
C VAL A 62 -4.59 -9.02 -2.62
N VAL A 63 -5.68 -8.99 -1.86
CA VAL A 63 -6.95 -8.40 -2.26
C VAL A 63 -7.27 -7.25 -1.31
N ILE A 64 -7.56 -6.07 -1.84
CA ILE A 64 -7.95 -4.91 -1.02
C ILE A 64 -9.43 -4.57 -1.20
N CYS A 65 -10.08 -4.07 -0.15
CA CYS A 65 -11.47 -3.63 -0.27
C CYS A 65 -11.81 -2.38 0.55
N GLY A 66 -12.83 -1.66 0.09
CA GLY A 66 -13.33 -0.45 0.73
C GLY A 66 -14.33 0.32 -0.13
N ARG A 67 -14.84 1.44 0.39
CA ARG A 67 -15.94 2.18 -0.24
C ARG A 67 -15.53 3.04 -1.43
N ARG A 68 -14.29 3.55 -1.43
CA ARG A 68 -13.80 4.53 -2.41
C ARG A 68 -12.93 3.83 -3.45
N GLU A 69 -13.54 3.50 -4.58
CA GLU A 69 -12.92 2.79 -5.70
C GLU A 69 -11.63 3.46 -6.20
N GLU A 70 -11.66 4.77 -6.44
CA GLU A 70 -10.50 5.56 -6.88
C GLU A 70 -9.28 5.37 -5.94
N LYS A 71 -9.53 5.31 -4.62
CA LYS A 71 -8.47 5.10 -3.64
C LYS A 71 -7.93 3.68 -3.63
N LEU A 72 -8.75 2.69 -3.99
CA LEU A 72 -8.27 1.30 -4.15
C LEU A 72 -7.42 1.18 -5.42
N GLN A 73 -7.84 1.82 -6.51
CA GLN A 73 -7.10 1.87 -7.76
C GLN A 73 -5.73 2.54 -7.58
N GLU A 74 -5.67 3.67 -6.86
CA GLU A 74 -4.41 4.34 -6.51
C GLU A 74 -3.42 3.36 -5.84
N VAL A 75 -3.91 2.51 -4.93
CA VAL A 75 -3.10 1.50 -4.24
C VAL A 75 -2.69 0.35 -5.16
N LYS A 76 -3.62 -0.21 -5.96
CA LYS A 76 -3.31 -1.27 -6.92
C LYS A 76 -2.23 -0.82 -7.91
N TYR A 77 -2.40 0.35 -8.51
CA TYR A 77 -1.45 0.86 -9.49
C TYR A 77 -0.11 1.24 -8.86
N GLY A 78 -0.13 1.85 -7.67
CA GLY A 78 1.11 2.12 -6.93
C GLY A 78 1.90 0.85 -6.61
N ILE A 79 1.24 -0.22 -6.14
CA ILE A 79 1.91 -1.51 -5.90
C ILE A 79 2.44 -2.09 -7.21
N LYS A 80 1.66 -2.06 -8.29
CA LYS A 80 2.08 -2.58 -9.59
C LYS A 80 3.29 -1.83 -10.15
N GLN A 81 3.30 -0.51 -10.06
CA GLN A 81 4.36 0.34 -10.60
C GLN A 81 5.65 0.27 -9.78
N HIS A 82 5.57 0.27 -8.45
CA HIS A 82 6.75 0.41 -7.59
C HIS A 82 7.25 -0.91 -6.98
N ILE A 83 6.39 -1.92 -6.85
CA ILE A 83 6.74 -3.24 -6.29
C ILE A 83 6.73 -4.32 -7.39
N GLY A 84 6.06 -4.08 -8.52
CA GLY A 84 6.03 -5.01 -9.64
C GLY A 84 5.05 -6.17 -9.47
N ARG A 85 4.16 -6.11 -8.47
CA ARG A 85 3.15 -7.15 -8.22
C ARG A 85 1.76 -6.65 -8.57
N ASP A 86 0.96 -7.51 -9.19
CA ASP A 86 -0.45 -7.21 -9.45
C ASP A 86 -1.29 -7.71 -8.27
N ILE A 87 -2.22 -6.88 -7.83
CA ILE A 87 -3.13 -7.18 -6.72
C ILE A 87 -4.56 -6.96 -7.19
N GLU A 88 -5.52 -7.60 -6.54
CA GLU A 88 -6.94 -7.34 -6.84
C GLU A 88 -7.58 -6.40 -5.84
N TYR A 89 -8.68 -5.78 -6.26
CA TYR A 89 -9.48 -4.97 -5.36
C TYR A 89 -10.98 -5.21 -5.58
N ALA A 90 -11.77 -4.88 -4.56
CA ALA A 90 -13.23 -4.84 -4.66
C ALA A 90 -13.79 -3.60 -3.94
N GLN A 91 -14.70 -2.88 -4.59
CA GLN A 91 -15.50 -1.86 -3.92
C GLN A 91 -16.52 -2.55 -3.01
N VAL A 92 -16.45 -2.28 -1.71
CA VAL A 92 -17.30 -2.92 -0.69
C VAL A 92 -17.72 -1.91 0.36
N ASN A 93 -19.01 -1.95 0.73
CA ASN A 93 -19.50 -1.41 1.98
C ASN A 93 -19.59 -2.55 3.01
N ILE A 94 -18.78 -2.50 4.07
CA ILE A 94 -18.68 -3.60 5.05
C ILE A 94 -19.97 -3.83 5.86
N ARG A 95 -20.86 -2.83 5.90
CA ARG A 95 -22.11 -2.91 6.66
C ARG A 95 -23.28 -3.48 5.86
N GLU A 96 -23.09 -3.70 4.57
CA GLU A 96 -24.06 -4.28 3.63
C GLU A 96 -23.61 -5.69 3.25
#